data_AF-X1DQZ3-F1
#
_entry.id   AF-X1DQZ3-F1
#
_cell.length_a   1.000
_cell.length_b   1.000
_cell.length_c   1.000
_cell.angle_alpha   90.00
_cell.angle_beta   90.00
_cell.angle_gamma   90.00
#
_symmetry.space_group_name_H-M   'P 1'
#
loop_
_entity.id
_entity.type
_entity.pdbx_description
1 polymer ?
#
loop_
_entity_poly.entity_id
_entity_poly.type
_entity_poly.pdbx_seq_one_letter_code
_entity_poly.pdbx_strand_id
1 'polypeptide(L)'
;MNRLSPYAQDILLSLLAEGQVKYFDEVQNISKFSLYATINPQDVGTFELSEPFLDRFGISVQISMPTSHDLQIILKGKDEKYSGYDELVQVPQVLTLDDLMEIWYQVDKIDFTTDANNIIHAIIREFT
;
A
#
# COMPACT_ATOMS: atom_id res chain seq x y z
N MET A 1 -0.85 0.56 11.51
CA MET A 1 -1.28 1.98 11.50
C MET A 1 -2.00 2.40 12.77
N ASN A 2 -3.02 1.66 13.20
CA ASN A 2 -3.86 2.01 14.35
C ASN A 2 -3.17 1.98 15.74
N ARG A 3 -1.91 1.55 15.85
CA ARG A 3 -1.09 1.66 17.07
C ARG A 3 -0.24 2.93 17.16
N LEU A 4 -0.14 3.69 16.07
CA LEU A 4 0.66 4.91 16.03
C LEU A 4 -0.04 6.02 16.81
N SER A 5 0.73 6.84 17.53
CA SER A 5 0.19 8.02 18.20
C SER A 5 -0.47 8.99 17.19
N PRO A 6 -1.47 9.78 17.59
CA PRO A 6 -2.12 10.74 16.69
C PRO A 6 -1.12 11.66 15.98
N TYR A 7 -0.10 12.14 16.70
CA TYR A 7 0.96 12.95 16.12
C TYR A 7 1.72 12.25 14.97
N ALA A 8 2.05 10.96 15.13
CA ALA A 8 2.72 10.20 14.08
C ALA A 8 1.79 9.95 12.88
N GLN A 9 0.48 9.79 13.12
CA GLN A 9 -0.51 9.67 12.05
C GLN A 9 -0.65 10.98 11.26
N ASP A 10 -0.63 12.14 11.92
CA ASP A 10 -0.68 13.45 11.27
C ASP A 10 0.53 13.71 10.37
N ILE A 11 1.72 13.27 10.80
CA ILE A 11 2.93 13.33 9.97
C ILE A 11 2.76 12.46 8.71
N LEU A 12 2.24 11.24 8.85
CA LEU A 12 2.00 10.36 7.71
C LEU A 12 0.92 10.92 6.78
N LEU A 13 -0.11 11.57 7.32
CA LEU A 13 -1.12 12.25 6.53
C LEU A 13 -0.50 13.40 5.72
N SER A 14 0.37 14.18 6.35
CA SER A 14 1.11 15.26 5.67
C SER A 14 2.03 14.72 4.58
N LEU A 15 2.71 13.60 4.83
CA LEU A 15 3.51 12.89 3.83
C LEU A 15 2.66 12.43 2.63
N LEU A 16 1.50 11.83 2.88
CA LEU A 16 0.61 11.35 1.82
C LEU A 16 0.01 12.50 0.99
N ALA A 17 -0.23 13.66 1.60
CA ALA A 17 -0.80 14.81 0.93
C ALA A 17 0.24 15.62 0.14
N GLU A 18 1.42 15.85 0.72
CA GLU A 18 2.40 16.80 0.19
C GLU A 18 3.66 16.13 -0.39
N GLY A 19 3.88 14.83 -0.12
CA GLY A 19 5.11 14.12 -0.52
C GLY A 19 6.37 14.60 0.23
N GLN A 20 6.20 15.33 1.32
CA GLN A 20 7.29 15.86 2.14
C GLN A 20 7.03 15.60 3.63
N VAL A 21 8.11 15.49 4.39
CA VAL A 21 8.07 15.35 5.85
C VAL A 21 8.74 16.54 6.48
N LYS A 22 8.09 17.14 7.47
CA LYS A 22 8.66 18.21 8.29
C LYS A 22 9.19 17.61 9.58
N TYR A 23 10.48 17.80 9.83
CA TYR A 23 11.13 17.36 11.07
C TYR A 23 11.94 18.52 11.64
N PHE A 24 11.46 19.06 12.77
CA PHE A 24 11.97 20.31 13.35
C PHE A 24 12.03 21.45 12.33
N ASP A 25 13.23 21.94 12.03
CA ASP A 25 13.47 23.06 11.13
C ASP A 25 13.80 22.61 9.69
N GLU A 26 13.75 21.31 9.42
CA GLU A 26 14.05 20.75 8.10
C GLU A 26 12.80 20.16 7.45
N VAL A 27 12.67 20.40 6.14
CA VAL A 27 11.65 19.80 5.29
C VAL A 27 12.35 18.88 4.29
N GLN A 28 12.05 17.59 4.36
CA GLN A 28 12.63 16.59 3.47
C GLN A 28 11.57 16.13 2.47
N ASN A 29 11.89 16.29 1.18
CA ASN A 29 11.08 15.74 0.09
C ASN A 29 11.34 14.23 -0.02
N ILE A 30 10.26 13.46 -0.11
CA ILE A 30 10.35 12.02 -0.32
C ILE A 30 10.19 11.75 -1.81
N SER A 31 11.05 10.88 -2.35
CA SER A 31 10.92 10.37 -3.71
C SER A 31 9.59 9.62 -3.88
N LYS A 32 9.23 9.24 -5.11
CA LYS A 32 8.01 8.45 -5.35
C LYS A 32 7.97 7.22 -4.45
N PHE A 33 6.85 7.03 -3.77
CA PHE A 33 6.68 5.97 -2.77
C PHE A 33 5.29 5.33 -2.88
N SER A 34 5.19 4.11 -2.37
CA SER A 34 3.93 3.41 -2.14
C SER A 34 3.82 3.07 -0.67
N LEU A 35 2.70 3.44 -0.05
CA LEU A 35 2.46 3.14 1.36
C LEU A 35 1.61 1.87 1.50
N TYR A 36 2.17 0.85 2.17
CA TYR A 36 1.42 -0.31 2.59
C TYR A 36 1.14 -0.21 4.09
N ALA A 37 -0.15 -0.19 4.44
CA ALA A 37 -0.62 -0.03 5.80
C ALA A 37 -1.45 -1.25 6.21
N THR A 38 -1.26 -1.69 7.45
CA THR A 38 -2.12 -2.70 8.08
C THR A 38 -2.85 -2.10 9.28
N ILE A 39 -4.10 -2.51 9.45
CA ILE A 39 -4.97 -2.17 10.58
C ILE A 39 -5.44 -3.48 11.18
N ASN A 40 -5.25 -3.64 12.49
CA ASN A 40 -5.84 -4.76 13.22
C ASN A 40 -7.07 -4.28 14.01
N PRO A 41 -8.30 -4.56 13.54
CA PRO A 41 -9.52 -4.01 14.16
C PRO A 41 -9.82 -4.58 15.56
N GLN A 42 -9.23 -5.72 15.93
CA GLN A 42 -9.49 -6.40 17.22
C GLN A 42 -8.51 -6.00 18.33
N ASP A 43 -7.67 -5.02 18.08
CA ASP A 43 -6.51 -4.72 18.91
C ASP A 43 -6.81 -3.64 19.95
N VAL A 44 -6.46 -3.93 21.21
CA VAL A 44 -6.67 -3.03 22.36
C VAL A 44 -5.57 -1.98 22.46
N GLY A 45 -5.94 -0.74 22.77
CA GLY A 45 -5.00 0.39 22.87
C GLY A 45 -4.66 1.01 21.51
N THR A 46 -5.66 1.14 20.65
CA THR A 46 -5.52 1.69 19.31
C THR A 46 -6.14 3.07 19.20
N PHE A 47 -5.64 3.86 18.25
CA PHE A 47 -6.18 5.15 17.87
C PHE A 47 -6.99 4.97 16.58
N GLU A 48 -8.20 5.51 16.56
CA GLU A 48 -9.03 5.52 15.35
C GLU A 48 -8.35 6.35 14.26
N LEU A 49 -8.37 5.82 13.04
CA LEU A 49 -7.92 6.55 11.86
C LEU A 49 -9.04 7.50 11.42
N SER A 50 -8.68 8.73 11.08
CA SER A 50 -9.64 9.70 10.58
C SER A 50 -10.14 9.33 9.17
N GLU A 51 -11.39 9.66 8.84
CA GLU A 51 -11.93 9.44 7.50
C GLU A 51 -11.07 10.06 6.38
N PRO A 52 -10.55 11.30 6.52
CA PRO A 52 -9.65 11.88 5.53
C PRO A 52 -8.35 11.09 5.34
N PHE A 53 -7.90 10.34 6.35
CA PHE A 53 -6.73 9.49 6.23
C PHE A 53 -7.06 8.22 5.43
N LEU A 54 -8.22 7.61 5.69
CA LEU A 54 -8.68 6.41 4.96
C LEU A 54 -8.94 6.71 3.48
N ASP A 55 -9.46 7.89 3.16
CA ASP A 55 -9.72 8.36 1.79
C ASP A 55 -8.44 8.43 0.92
N ARG A 56 -7.26 8.52 1.53
CA ARG A 56 -5.97 8.53 0.81
C ARG A 56 -5.50 7.15 0.35
N PHE A 57 -6.18 6.07 0.73
CA PHE A 57 -5.85 4.73 0.30
C PHE A 57 -6.73 4.33 -0.89
N GLY A 58 -6.13 4.19 -2.07
CA GLY A 58 -6.86 3.76 -3.28
C GLY A 58 -7.35 2.31 -3.24
N ILE A 59 -6.78 1.47 -2.36
CA ILE A 59 -7.13 0.05 -2.24
C ILE A 59 -7.21 -0.33 -0.76
N SER A 60 -8.31 -0.98 -0.39
CA SER A 60 -8.48 -1.64 0.91
C SER A 60 -8.75 -3.13 0.68
N VAL A 61 -7.97 -3.99 1.33
CA VAL A 61 -8.10 -5.45 1.22
C VAL A 61 -8.31 -6.04 2.61
N GLN A 62 -9.41 -6.78 2.77
CA GLN A 62 -9.62 -7.58 3.98
C GLN A 62 -8.84 -8.89 3.86
N ILE A 63 -7.89 -9.10 4.77
CA ILE A 63 -7.11 -10.33 4.84
C ILE A 63 -7.88 -11.35 5.67
N SER A 64 -8.24 -12.47 5.05
CA SER A 64 -8.89 -13.62 5.70
C SER A 64 -7.90 -14.78 5.88
N MET A 65 -8.28 -15.78 6.68
CA MET A 65 -7.48 -16.99 6.85
C MET A 65 -7.43 -17.77 5.52
N PRO A 66 -6.24 -18.25 5.11
CA PRO A 66 -6.10 -19.07 3.91
C PRO A 66 -6.90 -20.37 4.01
N THR A 67 -7.28 -20.94 2.86
CA THR A 67 -8.02 -22.20 2.84
C THR A 67 -7.14 -23.37 3.27
N SER A 68 -7.74 -24.51 3.62
CA SER A 68 -6.99 -25.73 3.95
C SER A 68 -6.05 -26.19 2.83
N HIS A 69 -6.38 -25.90 1.57
CA HIS A 69 -5.51 -26.22 0.43
C HIS A 69 -4.30 -25.31 0.39
N ASP A 70 -4.51 -23.99 0.53
CA ASP A 70 -3.43 -23.00 0.55
C ASP A 70 -2.50 -23.22 1.75
N LEU A 71 -3.05 -23.57 2.91
CA LEU A 71 -2.27 -23.93 4.10
C LEU A 71 -1.36 -25.12 3.84
N GLN A 72 -1.81 -26.16 3.11
CA GLN A 72 -0.94 -27.27 2.75
C GLN A 72 0.20 -26.85 1.83
N ILE A 73 -0.04 -25.92 0.91
CA ILE A 73 1.01 -25.37 0.03
C ILE A 73 2.00 -24.55 0.86
N ILE A 74 1.51 -23.66 1.72
CA ILE A 74 2.33 -22.82 2.62
C ILE A 74 3.21 -23.70 3.51
N LEU A 75 2.64 -24.75 4.12
CA LEU A 75 3.37 -25.68 4.99
C LEU A 75 4.36 -26.58 4.23
N LYS A 76 4.15 -26.81 2.92
CA LYS A 76 5.14 -27.47 2.05
C LYS A 76 6.26 -26.53 1.62
N GLY A 77 6.04 -25.22 1.67
CA GLY A 77 7.07 -24.23 1.47
C GLY A 77 8.19 -24.43 2.48
N LYS A 78 9.45 -24.40 2.03
CA LYS A 78 10.59 -24.45 2.95
C LYS A 78 10.60 -23.18 3.79
N ASP A 79 10.70 -23.34 5.10
CA ASP A 79 10.81 -22.24 6.03
C ASP A 79 12.22 -21.62 5.87
N GLU A 80 12.29 -20.47 5.20
CA GLU A 80 13.54 -19.73 4.94
C GLU A 80 14.29 -19.38 6.23
N LYS A 81 13.60 -19.34 7.38
CA LYS A 81 14.21 -19.13 8.70
C LYS A 81 15.11 -20.27 9.16
N TYR A 82 14.87 -21.50 8.69
CA TYR A 82 15.65 -22.70 9.07
C TYR A 82 16.59 -23.17 7.95
N SER A 83 16.36 -22.72 6.72
CA SER A 83 17.23 -22.95 5.57
C SER A 83 18.05 -21.69 5.34
N GLY A 84 19.14 -21.53 6.11
CA GLY A 84 19.97 -20.32 6.07
C GLY A 84 20.29 -19.87 4.65
N TYR A 85 20.20 -18.55 4.41
CA TYR A 85 20.50 -17.82 3.16
C TYR A 85 20.97 -18.72 2.00
N ASP A 86 20.03 -19.41 1.36
CA ASP A 86 20.33 -20.22 0.18
C ASP A 86 20.17 -19.31 -1.05
N GLU A 87 21.28 -18.80 -1.58
CA GLU A 87 21.32 -17.92 -2.77
C GLU A 87 20.63 -18.55 -4.00
N LEU A 88 20.44 -19.88 -4.00
CA LEU A 88 19.77 -20.65 -5.06
C LEU A 88 18.23 -20.57 -5.03
N VAL A 89 17.64 -20.04 -3.95
CA VAL A 89 16.18 -19.89 -3.78
C VAL A 89 15.81 -18.39 -3.70
N GLN A 90 16.56 -17.53 -4.38
CA GLN A 90 16.18 -16.11 -4.46
C GLN A 90 15.36 -15.86 -5.72
N VAL A 91 14.27 -15.11 -5.55
CA VAL A 91 13.53 -14.56 -6.68
C VAL A 91 14.46 -13.56 -7.38
N PRO A 92 14.85 -13.79 -8.65
CA PRO A 92 15.74 -12.87 -9.33
C PRO A 92 15.06 -11.51 -9.45
N GLN A 93 15.83 -10.44 -9.29
CA GLN A 93 15.34 -9.10 -9.59
C GLN A 93 15.04 -9.00 -11.09
N VAL A 94 13.76 -8.96 -11.44
CA VAL A 94 13.31 -8.86 -12.85
C VAL A 94 13.21 -7.41 -13.30
N LEU A 95 12.99 -6.46 -12.38
CA LEU A 95 12.80 -5.04 -12.68
C LEU A 95 13.67 -4.17 -11.77
N THR A 96 14.20 -3.08 -12.33
CA THR A 96 14.86 -2.01 -11.59
C THR A 96 13.88 -0.92 -11.17
N LEU A 97 14.32 0.00 -10.32
CA LEU A 97 13.50 1.13 -9.91
C LEU A 97 13.18 2.05 -11.10
N ASP A 98 14.14 2.26 -12.00
CA ASP A 98 13.95 3.06 -13.21
C ASP A 98 12.91 2.41 -14.15
N ASP A 99 12.91 1.08 -14.26
CA ASP A 99 11.88 0.35 -15.01
C ASP A 99 10.49 0.55 -14.42
N LEU A 100 10.36 0.51 -13.08
CA LEU A 100 9.09 0.76 -12.40
C LEU A 100 8.58 2.19 -12.63
N MET A 101 9.49 3.17 -12.61
CA MET A 101 9.18 4.57 -12.87
C MET A 101 8.70 4.79 -14.31
N GLU A 102 9.32 4.12 -15.28
CA GLU A 102 8.88 4.15 -16.68
C GLU A 102 7.49 3.52 -16.83
N ILE A 103 7.21 2.39 -16.18
CA ILE A 103 5.87 1.77 -16.19
C ILE A 103 4.82 2.76 -15.70
N TRP A 104 5.08 3.46 -14.59
CA TRP A 104 4.13 4.45 -14.05
C TRP A 104 3.88 5.59 -15.04
N TYR A 105 4.93 6.07 -15.69
CA TYR A 105 4.81 7.11 -16.72
C TYR A 105 4.03 6.66 -17.95
N GLN A 106 4.19 5.41 -18.38
CA GLN A 106 3.45 4.86 -19.51
C GLN A 106 1.97 4.65 -19.18
N VAL A 107 1.65 4.20 -17.97
CA VAL A 107 0.26 4.03 -17.50
C VAL A 107 -0.47 5.37 -17.43
N ASP A 108 0.19 6.44 -16.98
CA ASP A 108 -0.39 7.79 -16.90
C ASP A 108 -0.81 8.36 -18.26
N LYS A 109 -0.21 7.87 -19.35
CA LYS A 109 -0.51 8.30 -20.72
C LYS A 109 -1.62 7.50 -21.42
N ILE A 110 -2.19 6.50 -20.74
CA ILE A 110 -3.24 5.68 -21.35
C ILE A 110 -4.52 6.51 -21.42
N ASP A 111 -4.93 6.86 -22.64
CA ASP A 111 -6.22 7.48 -22.89
C ASP A 111 -7.37 6.51 -22.56
N PHE A 112 -8.41 7.03 -21.92
CA PHE A 112 -9.64 6.28 -21.66
C PHE A 112 -10.72 6.66 -22.67
N THR A 113 -11.55 5.69 -23.04
CA THR A 113 -12.70 5.94 -23.93
C THR A 113 -13.78 6.74 -23.20
N THR A 114 -14.58 7.50 -23.95
CA THR A 114 -15.70 8.26 -23.39
C THR A 114 -16.70 7.35 -22.67
N ASP A 115 -16.90 6.13 -23.17
CA ASP A 115 -17.78 5.13 -22.54
C ASP A 115 -17.27 4.71 -21.16
N ALA A 116 -15.97 4.46 -21.01
CA ALA A 116 -15.37 4.14 -19.72
C ALA A 116 -15.52 5.30 -18.73
N ASN A 117 -15.29 6.54 -19.17
CA ASN A 117 -15.48 7.72 -18.35
C ASN A 117 -16.93 7.86 -17.85
N ASN A 118 -17.90 7.62 -18.72
CA ASN A 118 -19.33 7.68 -18.37
C ASN A 118 -19.70 6.61 -17.34
N ILE A 119 -19.17 5.39 -17.47
CA ILE A 119 -19.38 4.32 -16.49
C ILE A 119 -18.78 4.70 -15.13
N ILE A 120 -17.55 5.22 -15.11
CA ILE A 120 -16.90 5.68 -13.88
C ILE A 120 -17.75 6.76 -13.19
N HIS A 121 -18.24 7.76 -13.95
CA HIS A 121 -19.12 8.79 -13.40
C HIS A 121 -20.45 8.23 -12.87
N ALA A 122 -21.06 7.26 -13.56
CA ALA A 122 -22.30 6.64 -13.11
C ALA A 122 -22.09 5.91 -11.78
N ILE A 123 -21.00 5.14 -11.67
CA ILE A 123 -20.63 4.44 -10.42
C ILE A 123 -20.44 5.46 -9.30
N ILE A 124 -19.61 6.49 -9.48
CA ILE A 124 -19.34 7.47 -8.42
C ILE A 124 -20.63 8.17 -7.94
N ARG A 125 -21.55 8.48 -8.86
CA ARG A 125 -22.83 9.11 -8.52
C ARG A 125 -23.76 8.19 -7.72
N GLU A 126 -23.71 6.88 -7.92
CA GLU A 126 -24.54 5.94 -7.14
C GLU A 126 -24.02 5.77 -5.69
N PHE A 127 -22.72 5.97 -5.47
CA PHE A 127 -22.07 5.84 -4.16
C PHE A 127 -21.95 7.16 -3.37
N THR A 128 -22.28 8.31 -3.98
CA THR A 128 -22.30 9.64 -3.34
C THR A 128 -23.73 10.09 -3.05
#